data_AF-A0A2D5LL61-F1
#
_entry.id   AF-A0A2D5LL61-F1
#
_cell.length_a   1.000
_cell.length_b   1.000
_cell.length_c   1.000
_cell.angle_alpha   90.00
_cell.angle_beta   90.00
_cell.angle_gamma   90.00
#
_symmetry.space_group_name_H-M   'P 1'
#
loop_
_entity.id
_entity.type
_entity.pdbx_description
1 polymer ?
#
loop_
_entity_poly.entity_id
_entity_poly.type
_entity_poly.pdbx_seq_one_letter_code
_entity_poly.pdbx_strand_id
1 'polypeptide(L)'
;MDNGVGNKYLWLIELLAFWQGRVNSQDLCNAYGISTTQAKKYISDYKIIYPSNIVYNKSAKAHFPNNELNCELISGDVNEYLDWLNTQNDSAELAHNSITHAELQLPPRHTSPEIMR
;
A
#
# COMPACT_ATOMS: atom_id res chain seq x y z
N MET A 1 9.59 -3.87 -24.47
CA MET A 1 8.22 -4.01 -23.95
C MET A 1 8.33 -4.39 -22.49
N ASP A 2 8.00 -3.49 -21.54
CA ASP A 2 7.70 -3.84 -20.13
C ASP A 2 7.15 -2.62 -19.36
N ASN A 3 6.03 -2.04 -19.84
CA ASN A 3 5.39 -0.88 -19.18
C ASN A 3 4.26 -1.27 -18.20
N GLY A 4 4.02 -2.57 -17.97
CA GLY A 4 2.99 -3.03 -17.02
C GLY A 4 3.45 -3.01 -15.56
N VAL A 5 4.75 -3.16 -15.32
CA VAL A 5 5.29 -3.29 -13.96
C VAL A 5 5.36 -1.93 -13.25
N GLY A 6 5.54 -0.84 -13.98
CA GLY A 6 5.54 0.51 -13.41
C GLY A 6 4.18 0.88 -12.80
N ASN A 7 3.09 0.54 -13.48
CA ASN A 7 1.74 0.95 -13.09
C ASN A 7 1.32 0.35 -11.74
N LYS A 8 1.56 -0.94 -11.48
CA LYS A 8 1.18 -1.59 -10.20
C LYS A 8 1.87 -1.00 -8.96
N TYR A 9 3.08 -0.48 -9.08
CA TYR A 9 3.76 0.18 -7.95
C TYR A 9 3.18 1.57 -7.69
N LEU A 10 2.92 2.33 -8.75
CA LEU A 10 2.27 3.64 -8.67
C LEU A 10 0.85 3.49 -8.09
N TRP A 11 0.10 2.51 -8.58
CA TRP A 11 -1.21 2.13 -8.06
C TRP A 11 -1.16 1.81 -6.57
N LEU A 12 -0.20 0.99 -6.12
CA LEU A 12 -0.06 0.68 -4.70
C LEU A 12 0.28 1.93 -3.87
N ILE A 13 1.17 2.80 -4.38
CA ILE A 13 1.52 4.05 -3.69
C ILE A 13 0.27 4.90 -3.48
N GLU A 14 -0.57 5.03 -4.50
CA GLU A 14 -1.82 5.78 -4.43
C GLU A 14 -2.83 5.11 -3.48
N LEU A 15 -3.00 3.80 -3.58
CA LEU A 15 -3.86 3.01 -2.71
C LEU A 15 -3.49 3.18 -1.23
N LEU A 16 -2.21 3.03 -0.90
CA LEU A 16 -1.72 3.20 0.48
C LEU A 16 -1.80 4.66 0.95
N ALA A 17 -1.47 5.61 0.07
CA ALA A 17 -1.60 7.03 0.41
C ALA A 17 -3.06 7.38 0.72
N PHE A 18 -4.01 6.90 -0.08
CA PHE A 18 -5.44 7.17 0.09
C PHE A 18 -6.05 6.47 1.31
N TRP A 19 -5.83 5.16 1.45
CA TRP A 19 -6.46 4.36 2.52
C TRP A 19 -5.72 4.40 3.85
N GLN A 20 -4.38 4.28 3.83
CA GLN A 20 -3.56 4.23 5.03
C GLN A 20 -3.12 5.62 5.51
N GLY A 21 -3.27 6.64 4.66
CA GLY A 21 -2.86 8.02 4.96
C GLY A 21 -1.35 8.22 5.01
N ARG A 22 -0.56 7.19 4.68
CA ARG A 22 0.90 7.25 4.60
C ARG A 22 1.42 6.15 3.69
N VAL A 23 2.51 6.45 3.00
CA VAL A 23 3.25 5.48 2.20
C VAL A 23 4.74 5.69 2.34
N ASN A 24 5.48 4.61 2.51
CA ASN A 24 6.93 4.61 2.58
C ASN A 24 7.53 3.49 1.71
N SER A 25 8.86 3.50 1.57
CA SER A 25 9.56 2.53 0.74
C SER A 25 9.52 1.10 1.30
N GLN A 26 9.34 0.94 2.62
CA GLN A 26 9.19 -0.37 3.25
C GLN A 26 7.83 -0.99 2.91
N ASP A 27 6.76 -0.21 2.75
CA ASP A 27 5.46 -0.74 2.36
C ASP A 27 5.54 -1.44 0.99
N LEU A 28 6.21 -0.81 0.02
CA LEU A 28 6.44 -1.41 -1.30
C LEU A 28 7.36 -2.64 -1.24
N CYS A 29 8.38 -2.60 -0.38
CA CYS A 29 9.29 -3.73 -0.15
C CYS A 29 8.52 -4.93 0.42
N ASN A 30 7.68 -4.72 1.43
CA ASN A 30 6.86 -5.75 2.04
C ASN A 30 5.78 -6.26 1.08
N ALA A 31 5.21 -5.37 0.27
CA ALA A 31 4.16 -5.71 -0.69
C ALA A 31 4.68 -6.61 -1.84
N TYR A 32 5.80 -6.21 -2.45
CA TYR A 32 6.26 -6.79 -3.70
C TYR A 32 7.64 -7.48 -3.62
N GLY A 33 8.26 -7.52 -2.44
CA GLY A 33 9.59 -8.10 -2.25
C GLY A 33 10.72 -7.35 -2.97
N ILE A 34 10.54 -6.06 -3.28
CA ILE A 34 11.52 -5.26 -4.04
C ILE A 34 12.53 -4.58 -3.12
N SER A 35 13.77 -4.36 -3.61
CA SER A 35 14.80 -3.62 -2.87
C SER A 35 14.37 -2.21 -2.50
N THR A 36 14.76 -1.72 -1.32
CA THR A 36 14.47 -0.36 -0.84
C THR A 36 14.85 0.74 -1.83
N THR A 37 15.98 0.59 -2.54
CA THR A 37 16.41 1.53 -3.59
C THR A 37 15.41 1.60 -4.74
N GLN A 38 14.86 0.45 -5.13
CA GLN A 38 13.87 0.34 -6.19
C GLN A 38 12.52 0.93 -5.75
N ALA A 39 12.09 0.66 -4.51
CA ALA A 39 10.91 1.27 -3.90
C ALA A 39 11.03 2.80 -3.83
N LYS A 40 12.17 3.33 -3.40
CA LYS A 40 12.43 4.79 -3.40
C LYS A 40 12.36 5.40 -4.79
N LYS A 41 12.89 4.69 -5.80
CA LYS A 41 12.78 5.10 -7.20
C LYS A 41 11.31 5.22 -7.62
N TYR A 42 10.49 4.22 -7.34
CA TYR A 42 9.06 4.27 -7.70
C TYR A 42 8.27 5.36 -6.98
N ILE A 43 8.54 5.60 -5.69
CA ILE A 43 7.91 6.70 -4.95
C ILE A 43 8.34 8.06 -5.52
N SER A 44 9.61 8.17 -5.92
CA SER A 44 10.10 9.40 -6.56
C SER A 44 9.46 9.60 -7.92
N ASP A 45 9.31 8.54 -8.70
CA ASP A 45 8.63 8.53 -10.01
C ASP A 45 7.15 8.94 -9.86
N TYR A 46 6.42 8.34 -8.91
CA TYR A 46 5.05 8.71 -8.57
C TYR A 46 4.93 10.19 -8.23
N LYS A 47 5.84 10.72 -7.42
CA LYS A 47 5.85 12.14 -7.06
C LYS A 47 6.12 13.05 -8.28
N ILE A 48 6.90 12.60 -9.26
CA ILE A 48 7.16 13.37 -10.48
C ILE A 48 5.90 13.41 -11.35
N ILE A 49 5.15 12.30 -11.41
CA ILE A 49 3.90 12.20 -12.18
C ILE A 49 2.77 12.97 -11.49
N TYR A 50 2.63 12.82 -10.17
CA TYR A 50 1.59 13.42 -9.35
C TYR A 50 2.16 14.24 -8.18
N PRO A 51 2.78 15.41 -8.45
CA PRO A 51 3.44 16.22 -7.42
C PRO A 51 2.47 16.76 -6.36
N SER A 52 1.20 16.87 -6.70
CA SER A 52 0.15 17.35 -5.79
C SER A 52 -0.47 16.26 -4.93
N ASN A 53 -0.30 14.97 -5.28
CA ASN A 53 -0.98 13.87 -4.59
C ASN A 53 -0.29 13.51 -3.26
N ILE A 54 1.03 13.62 -3.16
CA ILE A 54 1.77 13.23 -1.95
C ILE A 54 2.78 14.28 -1.48
N VAL A 55 2.82 14.50 -0.18
CA VAL A 55 3.76 15.40 0.50
C VAL A 55 4.73 14.58 1.34
N TYR A 56 6.03 14.80 1.12
CA TYR A 56 7.05 14.16 1.93
C TYR A 56 7.17 14.83 3.30
N ASN A 57 6.88 14.10 4.36
CA ASN A 57 7.05 14.57 5.72
C ASN A 57 8.37 14.06 6.30
N LYS A 58 9.33 14.98 6.55
CA LYS A 58 10.66 14.65 7.08
C LYS A 58 10.62 14.08 8.50
N SER A 59 9.68 14.52 9.34
CA SER A 59 9.57 14.07 10.74
C SER A 59 9.11 12.62 10.83
N ALA A 60 8.17 12.23 9.98
CA ALA A 60 7.63 10.87 9.93
C ALA A 60 8.38 9.94 8.95
N LYS A 61 9.31 10.47 8.15
CA LYS A 61 10.02 9.74 7.07
C LYS A 61 9.07 8.98 6.13
N ALA A 62 7.88 9.54 5.92
CA ALA A 62 6.82 8.95 5.13
C ALA A 62 6.18 10.01 4.23
N HIS A 63 5.54 9.55 3.17
CA HIS A 63 4.77 10.39 2.26
C HIS A 63 3.31 10.34 2.68
N PHE A 64 2.72 11.50 2.90
CA PHE A 64 1.31 11.64 3.27
C PHE A 64 0.51 12.05 2.04
N PRO A 65 -0.74 11.57 1.89
CA PRO A 65 -1.62 12.10 0.87
C PRO A 65 -1.86 13.58 1.14
N ASN A 66 -1.96 14.36 0.08
CA ASN A 66 -2.48 15.70 0.19
C ASN A 66 -4.02 15.65 0.33
N ASN A 67 -4.63 16.69 0.90
CA ASN A 67 -6.08 16.77 1.03
C ASN A 67 -6.78 16.93 -0.34
N GLU A 68 -6.02 17.26 -1.38
CA GLU A 68 -6.46 17.36 -2.79
C GLU A 68 -5.99 16.16 -3.63
N LEU A 69 -5.66 15.03 -3.00
CA LEU A 69 -5.26 13.83 -3.72
C LEU A 69 -6.38 13.40 -4.68
N ASN A 70 -6.05 13.35 -5.97
CA ASN A 70 -6.96 12.87 -6.99
C ASN A 70 -6.64 11.40 -7.30
N CYS A 71 -7.64 10.52 -7.15
CA CYS A 71 -7.51 9.10 -7.41
C CYS A 71 -7.57 8.87 -8.92
N GLU A 72 -6.40 8.77 -9.57
CA GLU A 72 -6.30 8.56 -11.02
C GLU A 72 -5.95 7.11 -11.37
N LEU A 73 -5.30 6.40 -10.45
CA LEU A 73 -4.87 5.01 -10.61
C LEU A 73 -5.82 4.05 -9.91
N ILE A 74 -6.37 4.41 -8.74
CA ILE A 74 -7.34 3.60 -8.00
C ILE A 74 -8.77 4.02 -8.33
N SER A 75 -9.74 3.10 -8.29
CA SER A 75 -11.16 3.46 -8.52
C SER A 75 -11.80 4.21 -7.35
N GLY A 76 -11.08 4.34 -6.22
CA GLY A 76 -11.58 4.92 -4.97
C GLY A 76 -12.47 3.96 -4.17
N ASP A 77 -12.55 2.69 -4.57
CA ASP A 77 -13.37 1.68 -3.92
C ASP A 77 -12.58 0.94 -2.82
N VAL A 78 -13.20 0.74 -1.66
CA VAL A 78 -12.57 0.09 -0.51
C VAL A 78 -12.31 -1.40 -0.75
N ASN A 79 -13.10 -2.03 -1.63
CA ASN A 79 -12.95 -3.45 -1.93
C ASN A 79 -11.62 -3.73 -2.63
N GLU A 80 -11.08 -2.80 -3.45
CA GLU A 80 -9.73 -2.94 -4.04
C GLU A 80 -8.64 -3.03 -2.96
N TYR A 81 -8.73 -2.19 -1.92
CA TYR A 81 -7.77 -2.21 -0.82
C TYR A 81 -7.90 -3.49 0.01
N LEU A 82 -9.13 -3.91 0.30
CA LEU A 82 -9.39 -5.14 1.06
C LEU A 82 -8.94 -6.38 0.31
N ASP A 83 -9.18 -6.47 -1.00
CA ASP A 83 -8.73 -7.59 -1.83
C ASP A 83 -7.20 -7.71 -1.86
N TRP A 84 -6.52 -6.58 -2.05
CA TRP A 84 -5.05 -6.53 -1.96
C TRP A 84 -4.55 -6.90 -0.56
N LEU A 85 -5.17 -6.38 0.50
CA LEU A 85 -4.79 -6.67 1.88
C LEU A 85 -4.98 -8.15 2.21
N ASN A 86 -6.07 -8.77 1.75
CA ASN A 86 -6.30 -10.20 1.89
C ASN A 86 -5.24 -11.01 1.13
N THR A 87 -4.88 -10.62 -0.09
CA THR A 87 -3.81 -11.26 -0.87
C THR A 87 -2.45 -11.22 -0.14
N GLN A 88 -2.13 -10.09 0.49
CA GLN A 88 -0.93 -9.95 1.31
C GLN A 88 -0.97 -10.83 2.56
N ASN A 89 -2.14 -10.99 3.19
CA ASN A 89 -2.30 -11.80 4.39
C ASN A 89 -2.33 -13.31 4.09
N ASP A 90 -2.94 -13.73 2.98
CA ASP A 90 -2.98 -15.13 2.52
C ASP A 90 -1.56 -15.65 2.22
N SER A 91 -0.71 -14.79 1.66
CA SER A 91 0.73 -15.06 1.47
C SER A 91 1.50 -15.23 2.79
N ALA A 92 1.06 -14.58 3.88
CA ALA A 92 1.63 -14.75 5.21
C ALA A 92 1.12 -16.02 5.92
N GLU A 93 -0.12 -16.43 5.63
CA GLU A 93 -0.73 -17.63 6.18
C GLU A 93 -0.14 -18.92 5.58
N LEU A 94 0.30 -18.88 4.31
CA LEU A 94 1.04 -19.97 3.66
C LEU A 94 2.49 -20.13 4.16
N ALA A 95 3.08 -19.09 4.77
CA ALA A 95 4.45 -19.13 5.29
C ALA A 95 4.57 -19.65 6.74
N HIS A 96 3.45 -19.84 7.45
CA HIS A 96 3.45 -20.34 8.84
C HIS A 96 3.17 -21.84 8.98
N ASN A 97 2.93 -22.56 7.89
CA ASN A 97 2.59 -23.99 7.93
C ASN A 97 3.80 -24.94 7.86
N SER A 98 4.85 -24.60 8.61
CA SER A 98 5.79 -25.58 9.13
C SER A 98 5.87 -25.45 10.65
N ILE A 99 4.78 -25.82 11.33
CA ILE A 99 4.71 -26.86 12.37
C ILE A 99 3.25 -26.86 12.90
N THR A 100 2.50 -27.86 12.43
CA THR A 100 1.30 -28.51 12.99
C THR A 100 0.60 -27.93 14.25
N HIS A 101 -0.74 -27.87 14.14
CA HIS A 101 -1.80 -27.71 15.17
C HIS A 101 -2.36 -26.29 15.42
N ALA A 102 -3.67 -26.20 15.20
CA ALA A 102 -4.69 -25.40 15.90
C ALA A 102 -4.76 -23.87 15.65
N GLU A 103 -6.02 -23.39 15.62
CA GLU A 103 -6.46 -21.99 15.90
C GLU A 103 -6.27 -20.97 14.75
N LEU A 104 -7.19 -20.06 14.42
CA LEU A 104 -8.54 -19.68 14.86
C LEU A 104 -9.04 -18.67 13.80
N GLN A 105 -10.13 -18.96 13.09
CA GLN A 105 -10.72 -17.99 12.15
C GLN A 105 -11.32 -16.82 12.94
N LEU A 106 -10.71 -15.63 12.85
CA LEU A 106 -11.28 -14.41 13.43
C LEU A 106 -12.06 -13.62 12.36
N PRO A 107 -13.29 -13.17 12.67
CA PRO A 107 -14.23 -12.63 11.70
C PRO A 107 -13.89 -11.19 11.27
N PRO A 108 -14.39 -10.74 10.11
CA PRO A 108 -14.08 -9.42 9.55
C PRO A 108 -14.65 -8.32 10.43
N ARG A 109 -13.77 -7.51 11.02
CA ARG A 109 -14.16 -6.31 11.75
C ARG A 109 -14.12 -5.13 10.78
N HIS A 110 -15.31 -4.71 10.35
CA HIS A 110 -15.52 -3.47 9.62
C HIS A 110 -15.17 -2.29 10.55
N THR A 111 -13.95 -1.79 10.49
CA THR A 111 -13.53 -0.60 11.25
C THR A 111 -13.50 0.60 10.33
N SER A 112 -14.48 1.50 10.50
CA SER A 112 -14.58 2.76 9.79
C SER A 112 -13.41 3.70 10.11
N PRO A 113 -12.98 4.55 9.15
CA PRO A 113 -11.76 5.36 9.22
C PRO A 113 -11.76 6.42 10.33
N GLU A 114 -12.90 6.71 10.95
CA GLU A 114 -13.02 7.68 12.06
C GLU A 114 -12.36 7.21 13.37
N ILE A 115 -12.04 5.91 13.51
CA ILE A 115 -11.44 5.35 14.73
C ILE A 115 -9.90 5.32 14.67
N MET A 116 -9.30 5.60 13.50
CA MET A 116 -7.83 5.62 13.31
C MET A 116 -7.19 7.01 13.44
N ARG A 117 -7.90 8.01 13.98
CA ARG A 117 -7.35 9.35 14.25
C ARG A 117 -6.78 9.49 15.66
#